data_AF-A0A1R0M2E5-F1
#
_entry.id   AF-A0A1R0M2E5-F1
#
_cell.length_a   1.000
_cell.length_b   1.000
_cell.length_c   1.000
_cell.angle_alpha   90.00
_cell.angle_beta   90.00
_cell.angle_gamma   90.00
#
_symmetry.space_group_name_H-M   'P 1'
#
loop_
_entity.id
_entity.type
_entity.pdbx_description
1 polymer ?
#
loop_
_entity_poly.entity_id
_entity_poly.type
_entity_poly.pdbx_seq_one_letter_code
_entity_poly.pdbx_strand_id
1 'polypeptide(L)'
;MHPVSGAERTMGVDLSGCRDLDAVRTALATAVRELRPGAWLRGWGLDPNAFGTAPVGNAALGPVLDGIPALIDLFDAHSAPASERALELAGIDGPRRFEQGSEIVCDAVGRPTGLLLEDAACELVEAVAPRPTEAEVRARTAEDALPLPLPLRIAPWCRPETDDEAVAELIRIQGTGGALWRVAGVKLFMDGTIDNGTVNADRVAGEEDRASRLAVGHRADLTVLSEDPLTVPDTDPAEPPVLLTVVGGPIT
;
A
#
# COMPACT_ATOMS: atom_id res chain seq x y z
N MET A 1 8.99 1.28 2.30
CA MET A 1 7.87 0.39 2.70
C MET A 1 7.45 0.78 4.11
N HIS A 2 6.18 1.10 4.32
CA HIS A 2 5.61 1.43 5.62
C HIS A 2 5.37 0.13 6.41
N PRO A 3 5.99 -0.13 7.57
CA PRO A 3 5.96 -1.44 8.26
C PRO A 3 4.57 -1.96 8.62
N VAL A 4 3.61 -1.08 8.94
CA VAL A 4 2.22 -1.51 9.17
C VAL A 4 1.59 -1.96 7.86
N SER A 5 1.77 -1.18 6.78
CA SER A 5 1.24 -1.52 5.45
C SER A 5 1.97 -2.72 4.84
N GLY A 6 3.25 -2.91 5.19
CA GLY A 6 4.04 -4.08 4.83
C GLY A 6 3.59 -5.32 5.61
N ALA A 7 3.28 -5.19 6.90
CA ALA A 7 2.71 -6.27 7.71
C ALA A 7 1.31 -6.69 7.22
N GLU A 8 0.49 -5.74 6.76
CA GLU A 8 -0.81 -5.99 6.15
C GLU A 8 -0.68 -6.66 4.77
N ARG A 9 0.19 -6.15 3.90
CA ARG A 9 0.44 -6.71 2.56
C ARG A 9 1.19 -8.04 2.57
N THR A 10 1.89 -8.38 3.65
CA THR A 10 2.52 -9.71 3.83
C THR A 10 1.63 -10.65 4.65
N MET A 11 0.32 -10.38 4.71
CA MET A 11 -0.64 -11.30 5.30
C MET A 11 -0.88 -12.53 4.42
N GLY A 12 -0.98 -13.70 5.05
CA GLY A 12 -1.22 -14.98 4.37
C GLY A 12 0.05 -15.67 3.88
N VAL A 13 -0.09 -16.36 2.75
CA VAL A 13 0.92 -17.25 2.16
C VAL A 13 2.01 -16.45 1.44
N ASP A 14 3.27 -16.69 1.78
CA ASP A 14 4.41 -16.16 1.04
C ASP A 14 4.62 -16.98 -0.26
N LEU A 15 4.44 -16.33 -1.41
CA LEU A 15 4.64 -16.92 -2.72
C LEU A 15 5.93 -16.43 -3.41
N SER A 16 6.74 -15.59 -2.76
CA SER A 16 7.95 -15.00 -3.33
C SER A 16 9.04 -16.03 -3.69
N GLY A 17 8.98 -17.21 -3.08
CA GLY A 17 9.85 -18.33 -3.40
C GLY A 17 9.38 -19.20 -4.57
N CYS A 18 8.14 -19.03 -5.05
CA CYS A 18 7.57 -19.86 -6.11
C CYS A 18 8.12 -19.44 -7.49
N ARG A 19 8.66 -20.40 -8.24
CA ARG A 19 9.35 -20.14 -9.52
C ARG A 19 8.56 -20.62 -10.74
N ASP A 20 7.52 -21.40 -10.51
CA ASP A 20 6.65 -21.95 -11.55
C ASP A 20 5.22 -22.15 -11.01
N LEU A 21 4.27 -22.36 -11.92
CA LEU A 21 2.85 -22.45 -11.62
C LEU A 21 2.51 -23.66 -10.74
N ASP A 22 3.26 -24.75 -10.83
CA ASP A 22 3.02 -25.94 -10.02
C ASP A 22 3.43 -25.69 -8.56
N ALA A 23 4.54 -24.98 -8.32
CA ALA A 23 4.92 -24.52 -6.99
C ALA A 23 3.88 -23.58 -6.38
N VAL A 24 3.38 -22.62 -7.17
CA VAL A 24 2.30 -21.71 -6.74
C VAL A 24 1.06 -22.50 -6.35
N ARG A 25 0.59 -23.40 -7.22
CA ARG A 25 -0.59 -24.25 -6.95
C ARG A 25 -0.40 -25.13 -5.72
N THR A 26 0.79 -25.67 -5.51
CA THR A 26 1.11 -26.50 -4.34
C THR A 26 1.07 -25.70 -3.04
N ALA A 27 1.65 -24.49 -3.04
CA ALA A 27 1.63 -23.59 -1.89
C ALA A 27 0.19 -23.18 -1.53
N LEU A 28 -0.59 -22.78 -2.54
CA LEU A 28 -2.00 -22.43 -2.37
C LEU A 28 -2.83 -23.62 -1.87
N ALA A 29 -2.67 -24.81 -2.46
CA ALA A 29 -3.40 -25.99 -2.05
C ALA A 29 -3.08 -26.38 -0.60
N THR A 30 -1.82 -26.22 -0.18
CA THR A 30 -1.40 -26.47 1.21
C THR A 30 -2.13 -25.53 2.15
N ALA A 31 -2.12 -24.23 1.86
CA ALA A 31 -2.79 -23.22 2.66
C ALA A 31 -4.31 -23.42 2.71
N VAL A 32 -4.93 -23.78 1.58
CA VAL A 32 -6.37 -24.07 1.49
C VAL A 32 -6.80 -25.16 2.48
N ARG A 33 -6.00 -26.23 2.66
CA ARG A 33 -6.32 -27.30 3.60
C ARG A 33 -6.26 -26.87 5.07
N GLU A 34 -5.51 -25.81 5.36
CA GLU A 34 -5.33 -25.25 6.70
C GLU A 34 -6.35 -24.13 7.00
N LEU A 35 -7.10 -23.67 5.98
CA LEU A 35 -8.12 -22.65 6.15
C LEU A 35 -9.29 -23.17 6.98
N ARG A 36 -9.77 -22.30 7.86
CA ARG A 36 -11.05 -22.51 8.52
C ARG A 36 -12.19 -22.40 7.49
N PRO A 37 -13.28 -23.16 7.62
CA PRO A 37 -14.43 -23.02 6.74
C PRO A 37 -14.91 -21.57 6.64
N GLY A 38 -15.08 -21.07 5.43
CA GLY A 38 -15.49 -19.69 5.15
C GLY A 38 -14.42 -18.62 5.33
N ALA A 39 -13.17 -19.00 5.65
CA ALA A 39 -12.06 -18.05 5.71
C ALA A 39 -11.59 -17.66 4.30
N TRP A 40 -11.04 -16.43 4.20
CA TRP A 40 -10.37 -15.96 3.00
C TRP A 40 -8.94 -16.49 2.91
N LEU A 41 -8.49 -16.78 1.70
CA LEU A 41 -7.08 -16.99 1.40
C LEU A 41 -6.42 -15.66 1.02
N ARG A 42 -5.35 -15.29 1.71
CA ARG A 42 -4.45 -14.22 1.28
C ARG A 42 -3.11 -14.81 0.86
N GLY A 43 -2.50 -14.22 -0.16
CA GLY A 43 -1.13 -14.53 -0.56
C GLY A 43 -0.42 -13.27 -1.02
N TRP A 44 0.90 -13.30 -1.05
CA TRP A 44 1.70 -12.13 -1.43
C TRP A 44 3.02 -12.52 -2.09
N GLY A 45 3.61 -11.55 -2.80
CA GLY A 45 4.93 -11.68 -3.41
C GLY A 45 4.95 -12.58 -4.64
N LEU A 46 3.80 -12.89 -5.24
CA LEU A 46 3.73 -13.77 -6.40
C LEU A 46 4.38 -13.11 -7.62
N ASP A 47 5.41 -13.76 -8.18
CA ASP A 47 5.99 -13.34 -9.45
C ASP A 47 5.10 -13.84 -10.61
N PRO A 48 4.54 -12.95 -11.46
CA PRO A 48 3.73 -13.34 -12.61
C PRO A 48 4.53 -14.20 -13.61
N ASN A 49 5.87 -14.14 -13.62
CA ASN A 49 6.69 -15.01 -14.46
C ASN A 49 6.56 -16.49 -14.08
N ALA A 50 6.12 -16.81 -12.86
CA ALA A 50 5.84 -18.19 -12.46
C ALA A 50 4.76 -18.86 -13.35
N PHE A 51 3.89 -18.07 -13.98
CA PHE A 51 2.85 -18.58 -14.88
C PHE A 51 3.39 -19.00 -16.25
N GLY A 52 4.63 -18.60 -16.60
CA GLY A 52 5.21 -18.88 -17.92
C GLY A 52 4.36 -18.29 -19.04
N THR A 53 3.77 -19.15 -19.87
CA THR A 53 2.87 -18.74 -20.96
C THR A 53 1.39 -18.79 -20.57
N ALA A 54 1.05 -19.29 -19.38
CA ALA A 54 -0.32 -19.31 -18.90
C ALA A 54 -0.77 -17.88 -18.52
N PRO A 55 -2.05 -17.53 -18.72
CA PRO A 55 -2.56 -16.26 -18.25
C PRO A 55 -2.59 -16.23 -16.72
N VAL A 56 -2.20 -15.09 -16.15
CA VAL A 56 -2.37 -14.82 -14.72
C VAL A 56 -3.87 -14.65 -14.44
N GLY A 57 -4.40 -15.41 -13.48
CA GLY A 57 -5.81 -15.35 -13.09
C GLY A 57 -6.46 -16.73 -12.87
N ASN A 58 -7.78 -16.75 -12.88
CA ASN A 58 -8.61 -17.92 -12.53
C ASN A 58 -8.42 -19.10 -13.48
N ALA A 59 -8.09 -18.88 -14.76
CA ALA A 59 -7.79 -19.99 -15.66
C ALA A 59 -6.60 -20.84 -15.16
N ALA A 60 -5.62 -20.21 -14.52
CA ALA A 60 -4.44 -20.88 -13.99
C ALA A 60 -4.59 -21.29 -12.51
N LEU A 61 -5.27 -20.50 -11.68
CA LEU A 61 -5.37 -20.73 -10.23
C LEU A 61 -6.70 -21.37 -9.78
N GLY A 62 -7.76 -21.23 -10.57
CA GLY A 62 -9.14 -21.64 -10.24
C GLY A 62 -9.28 -23.07 -9.73
N PRO A 63 -8.63 -24.10 -10.32
CA PRO A 63 -8.73 -25.47 -9.81
C PRO A 63 -8.29 -25.67 -8.36
N VAL A 64 -7.44 -24.77 -7.82
CA VAL A 64 -6.97 -24.83 -6.43
C VAL A 64 -7.83 -23.97 -5.51
N LEU A 65 -8.50 -22.95 -6.05
CA LEU A 65 -9.24 -21.93 -5.31
C LEU A 65 -10.76 -22.07 -5.47
N ASP A 66 -11.24 -23.21 -5.96
CA ASP A 66 -12.66 -23.46 -6.24
C ASP A 66 -13.51 -23.24 -4.98
N GLY A 67 -14.48 -22.33 -5.06
CA GLY A 67 -15.35 -21.92 -3.96
C GLY A 67 -14.67 -21.16 -2.80
N ILE A 68 -13.37 -20.86 -2.90
CA ILE A 68 -12.60 -20.18 -1.83
C ILE A 68 -12.39 -18.72 -2.22
N PRO A 69 -12.84 -17.75 -1.41
CA PRO A 69 -12.53 -16.36 -1.67
C PRO A 69 -11.03 -16.13 -1.41
N ALA A 70 -10.31 -15.68 -2.44
CA ALA A 70 -8.88 -15.47 -2.38
C ALA A 70 -8.48 -14.16 -3.07
N LEU A 71 -7.51 -13.47 -2.49
CA LEU A 71 -6.84 -12.33 -3.10
C LEU A 71 -5.34 -12.48 -2.88
N ILE A 72 -4.58 -12.48 -3.98
CA ILE A 72 -3.15 -12.77 -3.97
C ILE A 72 -2.42 -11.57 -4.55
N ASP A 73 -1.56 -10.93 -3.76
CA ASP A 73 -0.80 -9.77 -4.22
C ASP A 73 0.39 -10.22 -5.07
N LEU A 74 0.54 -9.65 -6.27
CA LEU A 74 1.75 -9.83 -7.08
C LEU A 74 2.93 -9.10 -6.43
N PHE A 75 4.15 -9.43 -6.87
CA PHE A 75 5.39 -8.82 -6.36
C PHE A 75 5.46 -7.30 -6.57
N ASP A 76 4.69 -6.76 -7.53
CA ASP A 76 4.60 -5.34 -7.85
C ASP A 76 3.77 -4.53 -6.83
N ALA A 77 3.01 -5.22 -5.97
CA ALA A 77 2.14 -4.67 -4.93
C ALA A 77 1.01 -3.74 -5.41
N HIS A 78 0.69 -3.77 -6.71
CA HIS A 78 -0.45 -3.04 -7.30
C HIS A 78 -1.35 -3.92 -8.20
N SER A 79 -0.96 -5.18 -8.42
CA SER A 79 -1.73 -6.15 -9.20
C SER A 79 -2.08 -7.35 -8.33
N ALA A 80 -3.27 -7.92 -8.54
CA ALA A 80 -3.69 -9.07 -7.75
C ALA A 80 -4.61 -10.03 -8.52
N PRO A 81 -4.29 -11.33 -8.58
CA PRO A 81 -5.27 -12.37 -8.89
C PRO A 81 -6.29 -12.53 -7.75
N ALA A 82 -7.55 -12.28 -8.07
CA ALA A 82 -8.71 -12.59 -7.24
C ALA A 82 -9.40 -13.87 -7.72
N SER A 83 -9.77 -14.75 -6.80
CA SER A 83 -10.54 -15.94 -7.15
C SER A 83 -11.94 -15.57 -7.66
N GLU A 84 -12.56 -16.47 -8.43
CA GLU A 84 -13.96 -16.30 -8.88
C GLU A 84 -14.90 -15.99 -7.71
N ARG A 85 -14.74 -16.69 -6.58
CA ARG A 85 -15.53 -16.45 -5.38
C ARG A 85 -15.29 -15.06 -4.76
N ALA A 86 -14.07 -14.53 -4.83
CA ALA A 86 -13.77 -13.18 -4.35
C ALA A 86 -14.40 -12.11 -5.25
N LEU A 87 -14.35 -12.31 -6.57
CA LEU A 87 -15.02 -11.43 -7.54
C LEU A 87 -16.54 -11.40 -7.33
N GLU A 88 -17.17 -12.55 -7.11
CA GLU A 88 -18.60 -12.64 -6.80
C GLU A 88 -18.97 -11.84 -5.54
N LEU A 89 -18.18 -11.96 -4.48
CA LEU A 89 -18.41 -11.23 -3.22
C LEU A 89 -18.25 -9.71 -3.41
N ALA A 90 -17.35 -9.28 -4.30
CA ALA A 90 -17.16 -7.89 -4.70
C ALA A 90 -18.19 -7.38 -5.74
N GLY A 91 -19.11 -8.25 -6.18
CA GLY A 91 -20.09 -7.95 -7.22
C GLY A 91 -19.47 -7.63 -8.58
N ILE A 92 -18.30 -8.19 -8.88
CA ILE A 92 -17.59 -8.01 -10.15
C ILE A 92 -18.04 -9.12 -11.10
N ASP A 93 -18.89 -8.77 -12.06
CA ASP A 93 -19.47 -9.68 -13.06
C ASP A 93 -19.08 -9.35 -14.50
N GLY A 94 -18.29 -8.29 -14.70
CA GLY A 94 -17.89 -7.80 -16.01
C GLY A 94 -16.92 -6.61 -15.93
N PRO A 95 -16.64 -5.97 -17.09
CA PRO A 95 -15.74 -4.84 -17.15
C PRO A 95 -16.29 -3.63 -16.41
N ARG A 96 -15.41 -2.88 -15.75
CA ARG A 96 -15.72 -1.58 -15.13
C ARG A 96 -14.81 -0.51 -15.71
N ARG A 97 -15.31 0.74 -15.72
CA ARG A 97 -14.52 1.91 -16.08
C ARG A 97 -14.00 2.57 -14.82
N PHE A 98 -12.72 2.91 -14.85
CA PHE A 98 -12.04 3.67 -13.81
C PHE A 98 -11.59 5.00 -14.41
N GLU A 99 -11.46 6.04 -13.60
CA GLU A 99 -11.01 7.36 -14.06
C GLU A 99 -9.51 7.39 -14.36
N GLN A 100 -8.75 6.48 -13.73
CA GLN A 100 -7.30 6.32 -13.87
C GLN A 100 -6.97 4.88 -14.29
N GLY A 101 -5.70 4.57 -14.54
CA GLY A 101 -5.18 3.38 -15.25
C GLY A 101 -5.51 1.99 -14.69
N SER A 102 -6.44 1.88 -13.73
CA SER A 102 -6.92 0.61 -13.20
C SER A 102 -7.76 -0.18 -14.18
N GLU A 103 -7.66 -1.50 -14.11
CA GLU A 103 -8.34 -2.42 -15.02
C GLU A 103 -8.78 -3.70 -14.31
N ILE A 104 -10.00 -4.14 -14.62
CA ILE A 104 -10.42 -5.52 -14.40
C ILE A 104 -10.22 -6.25 -15.72
N VAL A 105 -9.19 -7.09 -15.79
CA VAL A 105 -8.85 -7.79 -17.03
C VAL A 105 -9.98 -8.77 -17.35
N CYS A 106 -10.55 -8.63 -18.53
CA CYS A 106 -11.65 -9.45 -19.01
C CYS A 106 -11.22 -10.27 -20.24
N ASP A 107 -11.85 -11.43 -20.43
CA ASP A 107 -11.69 -12.22 -21.65
C ASP A 107 -12.43 -11.58 -22.85
N ALA A 108 -12.34 -12.23 -24.02
CA ALA A 108 -12.95 -11.75 -25.26
C ALA A 108 -14.48 -11.63 -25.21
N VAL A 109 -15.14 -12.25 -24.24
CA VAL A 109 -16.60 -12.16 -24.05
C VAL A 109 -16.99 -11.26 -22.86
N GLY A 110 -16.02 -10.58 -22.26
CA GLY A 110 -16.24 -9.63 -21.18
C GLY A 110 -16.32 -10.25 -19.79
N ARG A 111 -15.89 -11.52 -19.61
CA ARG A 111 -15.86 -12.14 -18.28
C ARG A 111 -14.55 -11.79 -17.56
N PRO A 112 -14.61 -11.39 -16.28
CA PRO A 112 -13.41 -11.13 -15.50
C PRO A 112 -12.50 -12.37 -15.43
N THR A 113 -11.22 -12.22 -15.76
CA THR A 113 -10.24 -13.31 -15.70
C THR A 113 -9.77 -13.60 -14.28
N GLY A 114 -10.04 -12.69 -13.34
CA GLY A 114 -9.49 -12.69 -11.99
C GLY A 114 -8.31 -11.75 -11.80
N LEU A 115 -7.66 -11.28 -12.87
CA LEU A 115 -6.55 -10.33 -12.74
C LEU A 115 -7.08 -8.90 -12.59
N LEU A 116 -6.70 -8.25 -11.49
CA LEU A 116 -6.96 -6.85 -11.18
C LEU A 116 -5.64 -6.08 -11.31
N LEU A 117 -5.68 -4.93 -11.99
CA LEU A 117 -4.53 -4.08 -12.22
C LEU A 117 -4.76 -2.70 -11.61
N GLU A 118 -3.76 -2.21 -10.87
CA GLU A 118 -3.72 -0.96 -10.12
C GLU A 118 -4.73 -0.85 -8.97
N ASP A 119 -4.51 0.16 -8.12
CA ASP A 119 -5.16 0.32 -6.82
C ASP A 119 -6.69 0.28 -6.90
N ALA A 120 -7.34 1.06 -7.77
CA ALA A 120 -8.82 1.15 -7.77
C ALA A 120 -9.51 -0.15 -8.18
N ALA A 121 -8.86 -1.02 -8.97
CA ALA A 121 -9.41 -2.34 -9.29
C ALA A 121 -9.22 -3.31 -8.13
N CYS A 122 -8.04 -3.32 -7.51
CA CYS A 122 -7.73 -4.14 -6.34
C CYS A 122 -8.61 -3.79 -5.14
N GLU A 123 -8.83 -2.49 -4.88
CA GLU A 123 -9.62 -1.97 -3.76
C GLU A 123 -11.06 -2.50 -3.75
N LEU A 124 -11.65 -2.80 -4.92
CA LEU A 124 -12.99 -3.38 -5.01
C LEU A 124 -13.11 -4.74 -4.30
N VAL A 125 -12.06 -5.56 -4.38
CA VAL A 125 -12.02 -6.88 -3.73
C VAL A 125 -11.48 -6.76 -2.31
N GLU A 126 -10.52 -5.86 -2.06
CA GLU A 126 -10.02 -5.60 -0.71
C GLU A 126 -11.11 -5.09 0.24
N ALA A 127 -12.02 -4.25 -0.25
CA ALA A 127 -13.12 -3.70 0.54
C ALA A 127 -14.07 -4.78 1.11
N VAL A 128 -14.19 -5.93 0.44
CA VAL A 128 -15.01 -7.06 0.90
C VAL A 128 -14.19 -8.16 1.59
N ALA A 129 -12.85 -8.08 1.50
CA ALA A 129 -11.96 -8.98 2.21
C ALA A 129 -11.95 -8.67 3.71
N PRO A 130 -11.82 -9.68 4.60
CA PRO A 130 -11.68 -9.44 6.02
C PRO A 130 -10.45 -8.59 6.31
N ARG A 131 -10.64 -7.45 6.96
CA ARG A 131 -9.52 -6.64 7.45
C ARG A 131 -8.80 -7.39 8.57
N PRO A 132 -7.46 -7.44 8.57
CA PRO A 132 -6.72 -8.04 9.67
C PRO A 132 -7.02 -7.29 10.96
N THR A 133 -7.18 -8.03 12.05
CA THR A 133 -7.37 -7.44 13.37
C THR A 133 -6.09 -6.75 13.82
N GLU A 134 -6.19 -5.73 14.68
CA GLU A 134 -4.99 -5.09 15.25
C GLU A 134 -4.06 -6.10 15.94
N ALA A 135 -4.61 -7.18 16.50
CA ALA A 135 -3.81 -8.23 17.11
C ALA A 135 -2.96 -9.01 16.09
N GLU A 136 -3.52 -9.31 14.91
CA GLU A 136 -2.81 -9.98 13.82
C GLU A 136 -1.73 -9.08 13.21
N VAL A 137 -2.05 -7.79 13.00
CA VAL A 137 -1.07 -6.79 12.55
C VAL A 137 0.05 -6.64 13.58
N ARG A 138 -0.30 -6.49 14.87
CA ARG A 138 0.70 -6.40 15.95
C ARG A 138 1.59 -7.63 16.00
N ALA A 139 1.05 -8.84 15.92
CA ALA A 139 1.83 -10.08 15.95
C ALA A 139 2.84 -10.19 14.80
N ARG A 140 2.53 -9.64 13.61
CA ARG A 140 3.45 -9.56 12.48
C ARG A 140 4.50 -8.47 12.62
N THR A 141 4.13 -7.33 13.21
CA THR A 141 5.08 -6.24 13.50
C THR A 141 5.92 -6.49 14.75
N ALA A 142 5.55 -7.48 15.55
CA ALA A 142 6.27 -7.93 16.74
C ALA A 142 7.48 -8.79 16.32
N GLU A 143 8.51 -8.08 15.89
CA GLU A 143 9.94 -8.27 16.23
C GLU A 143 10.68 -9.60 16.03
N ASP A 144 10.04 -10.74 15.78
CA ASP A 144 10.77 -12.01 15.70
C ASP A 144 11.17 -12.45 14.28
N ALA A 145 10.75 -11.73 13.23
CA ALA A 145 10.92 -12.21 11.84
C ALA A 145 12.20 -11.77 11.12
N LEU A 146 12.90 -10.70 11.55
CA LEU A 146 14.23 -10.35 11.04
C LEU A 146 14.82 -9.24 11.92
N PRO A 147 16.07 -9.34 12.42
CA PRO A 147 16.71 -8.20 13.06
C PRO A 147 16.94 -7.13 11.99
N LEU A 148 16.03 -6.17 11.89
CA LEU A 148 16.27 -4.95 11.14
C LEU A 148 17.46 -4.27 11.81
N PRO A 149 18.59 -4.06 11.13
CA PRO A 149 19.81 -3.56 11.76
C PRO A 149 19.69 -2.08 12.19
N LEU A 150 18.58 -1.40 11.87
CA LEU A 150 18.37 0.02 12.07
C LEU A 150 16.95 0.32 12.59
N PRO A 151 16.79 1.24 13.56
CA PRO A 151 15.49 1.68 14.03
C PRO A 151 14.75 2.46 12.93
N LEU A 152 13.51 2.05 12.64
CA LEU A 152 12.71 2.55 11.54
C LEU A 152 11.70 3.60 12.00
N ARG A 153 11.76 4.80 11.43
CA ARG A 153 10.70 5.80 11.55
C ARG A 153 9.70 5.62 10.42
N ILE A 154 8.45 5.53 10.81
CA ILE A 154 7.34 5.23 9.92
C ILE A 154 6.47 6.49 9.78
N ALA A 155 6.14 6.87 8.54
CA ALA A 155 5.18 7.92 8.25
C ALA A 155 4.08 7.36 7.33
N PRO A 156 2.90 7.00 7.87
CA PRO A 156 1.76 6.54 7.08
C PRO A 156 1.28 7.61 6.12
N TRP A 157 0.61 7.18 5.06
CA TRP A 157 0.12 8.07 4.03
C TRP A 157 -1.25 8.62 4.43
N CYS A 158 -1.44 9.92 4.22
CA CYS A 158 -2.73 10.58 4.26
C CYS A 158 -2.99 11.12 2.86
N ARG A 159 -3.94 10.50 2.15
CA ARG A 159 -4.37 10.90 0.81
C ARG A 159 -5.41 12.05 0.89
N PRO A 160 -5.63 12.81 -0.18
CA PRO A 160 -6.68 13.83 -0.23
C PRO A 160 -8.08 13.29 0.14
N GLU A 161 -8.36 12.03 -0.18
CA GLU A 161 -9.65 11.37 0.05
C GLU A 161 -9.77 10.74 1.46
N THR A 162 -8.76 10.92 2.33
CA THR A 162 -8.77 10.37 3.69
C THR A 162 -9.85 11.06 4.51
N ASP A 163 -10.84 10.31 4.97
CA ASP A 163 -11.92 10.84 5.80
C ASP A 163 -11.48 11.14 7.25
N ASP A 164 -12.34 11.84 8.00
CA ASP A 164 -12.05 12.27 9.37
C ASP A 164 -11.75 11.09 10.31
N GLU A 165 -12.37 9.93 10.10
CA GLU A 165 -12.15 8.73 10.91
C GLU A 165 -10.75 8.14 10.65
N ALA A 166 -10.36 8.04 9.38
CA ALA A 166 -9.03 7.61 8.98
C ALA A 166 -7.95 8.62 9.40
N VAL A 167 -8.22 9.93 9.36
CA VAL A 167 -7.31 10.96 9.91
C VAL A 167 -7.17 10.81 11.43
N ALA A 168 -8.28 10.59 12.15
CA ALA A 168 -8.24 10.36 13.60
C ALA A 168 -7.42 9.10 13.94
N GLU A 169 -7.51 8.06 13.12
CA GLU A 169 -6.69 6.86 13.24
C GLU A 169 -5.20 7.16 13.02
N LEU A 170 -4.85 7.93 11.98
CA LEU A 170 -3.47 8.36 11.71
C LEU A 170 -2.85 9.15 12.86
N ILE A 171 -3.67 9.95 13.55
CA ILE A 171 -3.29 10.67 14.78
C ILE A 171 -3.10 9.69 15.93
N ARG A 172 -4.05 8.77 16.14
CA ARG A 172 -4.02 7.79 17.23
C ARG A 172 -2.77 6.91 17.19
N ILE A 173 -2.35 6.50 16.00
CA ILE A 173 -1.18 5.65 15.83
C ILE A 173 0.15 6.40 15.97
N GLN A 174 0.17 7.73 16.08
CA GLN A 174 1.42 8.48 16.31
C GLN A 174 2.11 8.03 17.59
N GLY A 175 3.43 7.82 17.51
CA GLY A 175 4.25 7.38 18.63
C GLY A 175 4.16 5.89 18.96
N THR A 176 3.21 5.15 18.37
CA THR A 176 3.14 3.69 18.45
C THR A 176 4.37 3.06 17.78
N GLY A 177 4.83 1.94 18.33
CA GLY A 177 6.08 1.33 17.88
C GLY A 177 6.52 0.13 18.70
N GLY A 178 7.57 -0.51 18.21
CA GLY A 178 8.37 -1.51 18.91
C GLY A 178 9.78 -1.01 19.26
N ALA A 179 10.63 -1.90 19.74
CA ALA A 179 12.06 -1.73 19.97
C ALA A 179 12.82 -1.16 18.76
N LEU A 180 12.41 -1.51 17.53
CA LEU A 180 13.11 -1.12 16.30
C LEU A 180 12.25 -0.36 15.29
N TRP A 181 11.03 0.05 15.64
CA TRP A 181 10.24 0.90 14.76
C TRP A 181 9.28 1.82 15.54
N ARG A 182 8.95 2.97 14.96
CA ARG A 182 7.97 3.89 15.53
C ARG A 182 7.27 4.70 14.43
N VAL A 183 5.96 4.87 14.55
CA VAL A 183 5.21 5.90 13.81
C VAL A 183 5.62 7.27 14.32
N ALA A 184 6.26 8.06 13.46
CA ALA A 184 6.87 9.34 13.81
C ALA A 184 6.68 10.35 12.67
N GLY A 185 5.43 10.54 12.25
CA GLY A 185 5.04 11.44 11.18
C GLY A 185 3.85 10.91 10.39
N VAL A 186 3.39 11.72 9.43
CA VAL A 186 2.40 11.36 8.41
C VAL A 186 2.91 11.97 7.11
N LYS A 187 2.80 11.23 6.01
CA LYS A 187 3.07 11.74 4.66
C LYS A 187 1.76 12.22 4.06
N LEU A 188 1.58 13.53 3.99
CA LEU A 188 0.44 14.16 3.33
C LEU A 188 0.66 14.14 1.82
N PHE A 189 -0.33 13.67 1.07
CA PHE A 189 -0.36 13.77 -0.39
C PHE A 189 -1.36 14.86 -0.77
N MET A 190 -0.94 15.75 -1.68
CA MET A 190 -1.84 16.64 -2.40
C MET A 190 -2.36 15.91 -3.64
N ASP A 191 -3.51 16.34 -4.18
CA ASP A 191 -4.04 15.73 -5.38
C ASP A 191 -3.01 15.78 -6.53
N GLY A 192 -3.02 14.76 -7.40
CA GLY A 192 -2.15 14.71 -8.58
C GLY A 192 -0.65 14.39 -8.38
N THR A 193 -0.15 14.13 -7.16
CA THR A 193 1.28 13.81 -6.91
C THR A 193 1.59 12.36 -6.52
N ILE A 194 0.66 11.43 -6.74
CA ILE A 194 0.90 10.00 -6.44
C ILE A 194 1.88 9.35 -7.46
N ASP A 195 2.05 9.91 -8.67
CA ASP A 195 2.77 9.23 -9.76
C ASP A 195 4.25 9.59 -9.96
N ASN A 196 4.88 10.35 -9.06
CA ASN A 196 6.33 10.50 -9.12
C ASN A 196 6.97 10.04 -7.82
N GLY A 197 7.56 8.84 -7.88
CA GLY A 197 8.33 8.25 -6.79
C GLY A 197 9.22 9.30 -6.14
N THR A 198 8.97 9.57 -4.86
CA THR A 198 9.76 10.54 -4.10
C THR A 198 11.18 10.00 -3.99
N VAL A 199 12.05 10.48 -4.88
CA VAL A 199 13.49 10.30 -4.78
C VAL A 199 13.93 11.14 -3.60
N ASN A 200 14.50 10.49 -2.58
CA ASN A 200 15.16 11.15 -1.47
C ASN A 200 16.33 12.00 -2.01
N ALA A 201 16.12 13.30 -2.26
CA ALA A 201 17.18 14.20 -2.69
C ALA A 201 18.20 14.48 -1.57
N ASP A 202 17.83 14.32 -0.29
CA ASP A 202 18.72 14.62 0.83
C ASP A 202 19.55 13.42 1.32
N ARG A 203 19.29 12.21 0.80
CA ARG A 203 20.00 10.98 1.22
C ARG A 203 21.42 10.86 0.63
N VAL A 204 21.86 11.82 -0.19
CA VAL A 204 23.23 11.83 -0.73
C VAL A 204 24.17 12.70 0.11
N ALA A 205 23.67 13.57 0.99
CA ALA A 205 24.50 14.57 1.69
C ALA A 205 24.80 14.28 3.17
N GLY A 206 24.05 13.40 3.85
CA GLY A 206 24.36 12.99 5.23
C GLY A 206 24.14 14.06 6.32
N GLU A 207 23.19 14.98 6.12
CA GLU A 207 22.90 16.10 7.04
C GLU A 207 21.55 15.96 7.79
N GLU A 208 21.13 14.74 8.14
CA GLU A 208 19.80 14.44 8.72
C GLU A 208 19.50 15.15 10.06
N ASP A 209 20.52 15.46 10.86
CA ASP A 209 20.29 15.94 12.22
C ASP A 209 19.91 17.43 12.34
N ARG A 210 19.88 18.19 11.24
CA ARG A 210 19.68 19.65 11.34
C ARG A 210 18.64 20.28 10.42
N ALA A 211 18.32 19.77 9.23
CA ALA A 211 17.52 20.53 8.26
C ALA A 211 16.00 20.32 8.35
N SER A 212 15.51 19.16 8.78
CA SER A 212 14.10 18.77 8.56
C SER A 212 13.12 19.09 9.70
N ARG A 213 13.48 19.94 10.67
CA ARG A 213 12.60 20.26 11.81
C ARG A 213 12.81 21.69 12.33
N LEU A 214 11.72 22.41 12.54
CA LEU A 214 11.72 23.66 13.30
C LEU A 214 11.68 23.36 14.79
N ALA A 215 12.86 23.27 15.40
CA ALA A 215 13.04 23.09 16.85
C ALA A 215 14.38 23.70 17.29
N VAL A 216 14.48 24.06 18.57
CA VAL A 216 15.73 24.61 19.16
C VAL A 216 16.86 23.59 18.97
N GLY A 217 17.93 24.00 18.29
CA GLY A 217 19.09 23.15 17.96
C GLY A 217 19.18 22.66 16.51
N HIS A 218 18.13 22.89 15.70
CA HIS A 218 18.08 22.59 14.27
C HIS A 218 18.35 23.83 13.40
N ARG A 219 18.67 23.64 12.11
CA ARG A 219 18.81 24.73 11.13
C ARG A 219 17.47 25.45 10.97
N ALA A 220 17.53 26.77 10.91
CA ALA A 220 16.37 27.60 10.64
C ALA A 220 16.11 27.63 9.13
N ASP A 221 15.66 26.50 8.60
CA ASP A 221 15.25 26.35 7.20
C ASP A 221 13.72 26.41 7.16
N LEU A 222 13.16 27.56 6.75
CA LEU A 222 11.70 27.75 6.70
C LEU A 222 11.30 28.65 5.55
N THR A 223 10.08 28.41 5.05
CA THR A 223 9.42 29.22 4.04
C THR A 223 8.13 29.76 4.63
N VAL A 224 7.96 31.08 4.63
CA VAL A 224 6.73 31.75 5.04
C VAL A 224 5.96 32.11 3.78
N LEU A 225 4.75 31.58 3.68
CA LEU A 225 3.82 31.90 2.60
C LEU A 225 2.96 33.10 3.00
N SER A 226 2.50 33.87 2.02
CA SER A 226 1.65 35.05 2.23
C SER A 226 0.23 34.71 2.64
N GLU A 227 -0.18 33.45 2.43
CA GLU A 227 -1.52 32.95 2.67
C GLU A 227 -1.44 31.57 3.34
N ASP A 228 -2.49 31.18 4.06
CA ASP A 228 -2.58 29.86 4.68
C ASP A 228 -3.05 28.83 3.64
N PRO A 229 -2.16 27.94 3.17
CA PRO A 229 -2.45 27.00 2.09
C PRO A 229 -3.54 25.97 2.45
N LEU A 230 -3.95 25.88 3.71
CA LEU A 230 -5.06 25.03 4.14
C LEU A 230 -6.44 25.69 3.95
N THR A 231 -6.48 26.96 3.55
CA THR A 231 -7.71 27.76 3.49
C THR A 231 -7.90 28.53 2.17
N VAL A 232 -6.90 28.54 1.29
CA VAL A 232 -7.00 29.15 -0.04
C VAL A 232 -7.80 28.22 -0.97
N PRO A 233 -8.81 28.72 -1.70
CA PRO A 233 -9.57 27.91 -2.66
C PRO A 233 -8.75 27.51 -3.89
N ASP A 234 -8.86 26.24 -4.33
CA ASP A 234 -8.10 25.62 -5.44
C ASP A 234 -8.19 26.33 -6.81
N THR A 235 -9.08 27.31 -6.95
CA THR A 235 -9.30 28.03 -8.21
C THR A 235 -8.30 29.15 -8.48
N ASP A 236 -7.41 29.47 -7.53
CA ASP A 236 -6.32 30.43 -7.78
C ASP A 236 -5.00 29.68 -8.06
N PRO A 237 -4.54 29.61 -9.32
CA PRO A 237 -3.29 28.94 -9.70
C PRO A 237 -2.04 29.74 -9.29
N ALA A 238 -2.19 30.87 -8.60
CA ALA A 238 -1.06 31.59 -8.04
C ALA A 238 -0.53 30.84 -6.80
N GLU A 239 0.67 30.27 -6.90
CA GLU A 239 1.42 29.83 -5.71
C GLU A 239 1.45 31.01 -4.72
N PRO A 240 1.01 30.83 -3.46
CA PRO A 240 0.95 31.93 -2.51
C PRO A 240 2.35 32.53 -2.39
N PRO A 241 2.53 33.84 -2.69
CA PRO A 241 3.85 34.43 -2.75
C PRO A 241 4.65 34.11 -1.50
N VAL A 242 5.86 33.58 -1.69
CA VAL A 242 6.79 33.34 -0.60
C VAL A 242 7.22 34.69 -0.04
N LEU A 243 6.77 35.00 1.17
CA LEU A 243 7.12 36.24 1.86
C LEU A 243 8.55 36.22 2.38
N LEU A 244 9.03 35.03 2.75
CA LEU A 244 10.33 34.87 3.34
C LEU A 244 10.84 33.45 3.16
N THR A 245 12.10 33.32 2.76
CA THR A 245 12.86 32.08 2.89
C THR A 245 14.04 32.32 3.82
N VAL A 246 14.20 31.45 4.81
CA VAL A 246 15.40 31.41 5.66
C VAL A 246 16.11 30.11 5.35
N VAL A 247 17.41 30.20 5.05
CA VAL A 247 18.26 29.02 4.83
C VAL A 247 19.52 29.18 5.68
N GLY A 248 19.68 28.34 6.69
CA GLY A 248 20.84 28.32 7.59
C GLY A 248 20.91 29.52 8.54
N GLY A 249 19.81 30.28 8.71
CA GLY A 249 19.73 31.43 9.64
C GLY A 249 19.56 32.82 9.01
N PRO A 250 20.22 33.19 7.89
CA PRO A 250 19.95 34.45 7.21
C PRO A 250 18.73 34.39 6.28
N ILE A 251 18.09 35.54 6.11
CA ILE A 251 17.01 35.78 5.13
C ILE A 251 17.63 35.84 3.73
N THR A 252 17.11 35.05 2.81
CA THR A 252 17.50 35.03 1.37
C THR A 252 16.45 35.68 0.50
#